data_AF-A0A5C8U1Q3-F1
#
_entry.id   AF-A0A5C8U1Q3-F1
#
_cell.length_a   1.000
_cell.length_b   1.000
_cell.length_c   1.000
_cell.angle_alpha   90.00
_cell.angle_beta   90.00
_cell.angle_gamma   90.00
#
_symmetry.space_group_name_H-M   'P 1'
#
loop_
_entity.id
_entity.type
_entity.pdbx_description
1 polymer ?
#
loop_
_entity_poly.entity_id
_entity_poly.type
_entity_poly.pdbx_seq_one_letter_code
_entity_poly.pdbx_strand_id
1 'polypeptide(L)'
;MAAHRRSGARHRRDVDADAQAPPSPGAKSRDARDRDGAVRSRPGAGRLRKLGGVTPDRPALLAPTRSPLWMIALAAFGLPLGILLALLVPFGEVADESAHLLRAVALMDGQIVGHREAIPFSDGSTRTTAGVTIDPAWERLSRSRPITSAYSPAPMSLDDDAAGKPAFVPLYTIGTYCPVFYVPSAIGLLLGTALGLPDATAALIGRFANLAAYFLIGLAALALAQRGRILFFCILMLPMSLSLAASFNHDSLIIATTVLAAALLSRRSPRHAGPSRRSLG
;
A
#
# COMPACT_ATOMS: atom_id res chain seq x y z
N MET A 1 14.30 -32.39 -49.22
CA MET A 1 14.15 -33.82 -48.88
C MET A 1 13.56 -33.95 -47.47
N ALA A 2 12.45 -34.70 -47.36
CA ALA A 2 11.78 -35.34 -46.20
C ALA A 2 11.87 -34.67 -44.80
N ALA A 3 10.82 -34.21 -44.12
CA ALA A 3 9.51 -34.80 -43.76
C ALA A 3 9.57 -36.09 -42.90
N HIS A 4 9.15 -36.00 -41.63
CA HIS A 4 8.42 -37.10 -40.98
C HIS A 4 7.47 -36.63 -39.85
N ARG A 5 6.18 -36.87 -40.09
CA ARG A 5 5.03 -36.89 -39.15
C ARG A 5 4.99 -38.18 -38.32
N ARG A 6 4.28 -38.13 -37.19
CA ARG A 6 3.29 -39.11 -36.60
C ARG A 6 2.77 -38.48 -35.29
N SER A 7 1.50 -38.22 -34.96
CA SER A 7 0.15 -38.79 -35.16
C SER A 7 -0.16 -40.08 -34.39
N GLY A 8 -1.17 -40.01 -33.50
CA GLY A 8 -1.93 -41.10 -32.88
C GLY A 8 -2.81 -40.58 -31.72
N ALA A 9 -4.08 -40.19 -31.94
CA ALA A 9 -5.32 -41.02 -31.87
C ALA A 9 -5.76 -41.32 -30.42
N ARG A 10 -6.73 -40.58 -29.85
CA ARG A 10 -8.20 -40.85 -29.79
C ARG A 10 -8.59 -42.21 -29.18
N HIS A 11 -9.28 -42.14 -28.04
CA HIS A 11 -10.31 -43.12 -27.69
C HIS A 11 -11.54 -42.41 -27.09
N ARG A 12 -12.67 -42.52 -27.81
CA ARG A 12 -14.04 -42.29 -27.32
C ARG A 12 -14.57 -43.64 -26.81
N ARG A 13 -15.40 -43.64 -25.77
CA ARG A 13 -16.65 -44.42 -25.73
C ARG A 13 -17.68 -43.72 -24.84
N ASP A 14 -18.87 -43.60 -25.42
CA ASP A 14 -20.16 -43.20 -24.88
C ASP A 14 -20.73 -44.27 -23.94
N VAL A 15 -21.69 -43.92 -23.06
CA VAL A 15 -23.01 -44.61 -22.86
C VAL A 15 -23.98 -43.66 -22.13
N ASP A 16 -25.20 -43.61 -22.67
CA ASP A 16 -26.41 -42.84 -22.33
C ASP A 16 -27.11 -43.19 -20.99
N ALA A 17 -27.96 -42.27 -20.49
CA ALA A 17 -29.41 -42.43 -20.20
C ALA A 17 -29.64 -42.38 -18.67
N ASP A 18 -30.65 -41.79 -18.02
CA ASP A 18 -32.06 -41.43 -18.28
C ASP A 18 -32.43 -40.32 -17.26
N ALA A 19 -33.13 -39.24 -17.61
CA ALA A 19 -34.58 -39.07 -17.67
C ALA A 19 -35.30 -38.62 -16.36
N GLN A 20 -36.08 -37.55 -16.55
CA GLN A 20 -37.29 -37.07 -15.85
C GLN A 20 -37.27 -36.26 -14.53
N ALA A 21 -38.04 -35.17 -14.61
CA ALA A 21 -38.37 -34.15 -13.63
C ALA A 21 -39.78 -34.42 -12.97
N PRO A 22 -40.24 -33.61 -11.98
CA PRO A 22 -41.30 -33.91 -10.99
C PRO A 22 -42.71 -33.42 -11.44
N PRO A 23 -43.85 -33.57 -10.69
CA PRO A 23 -44.21 -32.70 -9.53
C PRO A 23 -45.26 -33.20 -8.45
N SER A 24 -45.15 -32.62 -7.23
CA SER A 24 -46.20 -32.05 -6.32
C SER A 24 -47.33 -32.94 -5.68
N PRO A 25 -48.27 -32.38 -4.86
CA PRO A 25 -48.24 -32.41 -3.38
C PRO A 25 -49.53 -32.97 -2.71
N GLY A 26 -49.45 -33.38 -1.44
CA GLY A 26 -50.59 -33.89 -0.67
C GLY A 26 -50.83 -33.12 0.64
N ALA A 27 -51.91 -32.33 0.66
CA ALA A 27 -52.48 -31.69 1.85
C ALA A 27 -53.44 -32.64 2.57
N LYS A 28 -53.61 -32.44 3.89
CA LYS A 28 -54.78 -32.71 4.77
C LYS A 28 -54.31 -32.68 6.24
N SER A 29 -55.05 -32.28 7.27
CA SER A 29 -56.17 -31.37 7.52
C SER A 29 -56.56 -31.57 9.00
N ARG A 30 -56.86 -30.50 9.74
CA ARG A 30 -57.77 -30.44 10.93
C ARG A 30 -57.31 -31.23 12.18
N ASP A 31 -57.64 -30.90 13.43
CA ASP A 31 -58.73 -30.17 14.08
C ASP A 31 -58.19 -29.67 15.46
N ALA A 32 -58.45 -28.43 15.87
CA ALA A 32 -59.58 -28.01 16.71
C ALA A 32 -59.58 -28.58 18.15
N ARG A 33 -59.28 -27.70 19.11
CA ARG A 33 -60.02 -27.50 20.37
C ARG A 33 -59.31 -26.43 21.19
N ASP A 34 -60.01 -25.31 21.46
CA ASP A 34 -60.06 -24.85 22.84
C ASP A 34 -61.28 -23.99 23.11
N ARG A 35 -61.95 -24.32 24.21
CA ARG A 35 -63.02 -23.56 24.85
C ARG A 35 -62.38 -22.76 25.98
N ASP A 36 -62.86 -21.54 26.21
CA ASP A 36 -63.32 -21.07 27.54
C ASP A 36 -63.26 -19.54 27.66
N GLY A 37 -64.20 -19.01 28.44
CA GLY A 37 -63.96 -17.82 29.24
C GLY A 37 -64.62 -16.52 28.78
N ALA A 38 -65.90 -16.37 29.09
CA ALA A 38 -66.57 -15.06 29.17
C ALA A 38 -66.36 -14.44 30.56
N VAL A 39 -65.79 -13.23 30.68
CA VAL A 39 -66.01 -12.31 31.82
C VAL A 39 -65.94 -10.85 31.37
N ARG A 40 -66.79 -10.03 32.01
CA ARG A 40 -67.22 -8.66 31.71
C ARG A 40 -66.23 -7.55 32.14
N SER A 41 -66.33 -6.45 31.40
CA SER A 41 -66.46 -5.03 31.85
C SER A 41 -65.33 -4.23 32.53
N ARG A 42 -65.06 -3.08 31.86
CA ARG A 42 -64.82 -1.69 32.33
C ARG A 42 -63.39 -1.10 32.26
N PRO A 43 -63.30 0.23 32.01
CA PRO A 43 -62.19 0.87 31.30
C PRO A 43 -61.15 1.46 32.27
N GLY A 44 -59.88 1.27 31.94
CA GLY A 44 -58.76 1.77 32.73
C GLY A 44 -57.79 2.60 31.89
N ALA A 45 -57.75 3.89 32.21
CA ALA A 45 -56.60 4.80 32.17
C ALA A 45 -55.77 4.85 30.87
N GLY A 46 -55.88 6.02 30.20
CA GLY A 46 -55.04 6.42 29.09
C GLY A 46 -53.54 6.24 29.40
N ARG A 47 -52.90 5.36 28.62
CA ARG A 47 -51.45 5.34 28.48
C ARG A 47 -51.12 6.04 27.16
N LEU A 48 -50.58 7.26 27.28
CA LEU A 48 -50.05 8.05 26.18
C LEU A 48 -49.18 7.17 25.28
N ARG A 49 -49.67 6.97 24.06
CA ARG A 49 -48.98 6.32 22.96
C ARG A 49 -47.81 7.24 22.59
N LYS A 50 -46.60 6.93 23.06
CA LYS A 50 -45.38 7.57 22.52
C LYS A 50 -45.32 7.22 21.04
N LEU A 51 -45.74 8.17 20.20
CA LEU A 51 -45.50 8.14 18.77
C LEU A 51 -44.00 7.94 18.54
N GLY A 52 -43.70 7.10 17.56
CA GLY A 52 -42.34 6.73 17.18
C GLY A 52 -41.48 7.97 17.00
N GLY A 53 -40.49 8.12 17.87
CA GLY A 53 -39.30 8.86 17.54
C GLY A 53 -38.55 8.02 16.51
N VAL A 54 -38.66 8.41 15.24
CA VAL A 54 -37.60 8.14 14.27
C VAL A 54 -36.39 8.87 14.82
N THR A 55 -35.55 8.17 15.59
CA THR A 55 -34.21 8.64 15.88
C THR A 55 -33.53 8.77 14.51
N PRO A 56 -33.09 9.96 14.09
CA PRO A 56 -32.23 10.04 12.93
C PRO A 56 -31.02 9.16 13.25
N ASP A 57 -30.77 8.16 12.42
CA ASP A 57 -29.52 7.41 12.41
C ASP A 57 -28.42 8.47 12.36
N ARG A 58 -27.84 8.80 13.53
CA ARG A 58 -26.56 9.49 13.56
C ARG A 58 -25.66 8.59 12.74
N PRO A 59 -25.00 9.07 11.67
CA PRO A 59 -24.03 8.24 11.03
C PRO A 59 -23.06 7.84 12.13
N ALA A 60 -22.84 6.55 12.31
CA ALA A 60 -21.87 5.98 13.25
C ALA A 60 -20.42 6.29 12.78
N LEU A 61 -20.19 7.56 12.45
CA LEU A 61 -18.90 8.21 12.34
C LEU A 61 -18.39 8.28 13.78
N LEU A 62 -17.46 7.37 14.08
CA LEU A 62 -16.66 7.33 15.30
C LEU A 62 -17.35 6.71 16.53
N ALA A 63 -17.61 5.42 16.47
CA ALA A 63 -17.34 4.60 17.65
C ALA A 63 -16.89 3.21 17.25
N PRO A 64 -15.58 2.98 17.26
CA PRO A 64 -15.15 1.67 17.68
C PRO A 64 -14.12 1.90 18.79
N THR A 65 -14.47 1.53 20.02
CA THR A 65 -13.50 1.28 21.09
C THR A 65 -12.64 0.09 20.64
N ARG A 66 -11.67 0.40 19.78
CA ARG A 66 -10.73 -0.54 19.19
C ARG A 66 -9.54 -0.58 20.12
N SER A 67 -9.13 -1.79 20.51
CA SER A 67 -7.88 -1.95 21.25
C SER A 67 -6.74 -1.27 20.48
N PRO A 68 -6.08 -0.25 21.07
CA PRO A 68 -4.97 0.46 20.42
C PRO A 68 -3.69 -0.39 20.39
N LEU A 69 -3.74 -1.62 20.92
CA LEU A 69 -2.63 -2.54 21.09
C LEU A 69 -1.69 -2.59 19.88
N TRP A 70 -2.23 -2.82 18.67
CA TRP A 70 -1.39 -2.97 17.47
C TRP A 70 -0.77 -1.65 17.00
N MET A 71 -1.44 -0.53 17.25
CA MET A 71 -0.87 0.79 16.96
C MET A 71 0.25 1.12 17.95
N ILE A 72 0.01 0.83 19.24
CA ILE A 72 1.01 0.99 20.30
C ILE A 72 2.20 0.07 20.02
N ALA A 73 1.99 -1.19 19.65
CA ALA A 73 3.07 -2.10 19.29
C ALA A 73 3.87 -1.61 18.07
N LEU A 74 3.18 -1.10 17.03
CA LEU A 74 3.85 -0.54 15.86
C LEU A 74 4.73 0.66 16.24
N ALA A 75 4.21 1.56 17.08
CA ALA A 75 4.94 2.73 17.55
C ALA A 75 6.06 2.38 18.54
N ALA A 76 5.86 1.40 19.42
CA ALA A 76 6.81 1.05 20.48
C ALA A 76 7.98 0.19 19.99
N PHE A 77 7.75 -0.66 18.97
CA PHE A 77 8.79 -1.55 18.44
C PHE A 77 9.25 -1.14 17.05
N GLY A 78 8.29 -0.83 16.17
CA GLY A 78 8.56 -0.49 14.79
C GLY A 78 9.33 0.82 14.64
N LEU A 79 8.83 1.89 15.26
CA LEU A 79 9.42 3.22 15.10
C LEU A 79 10.87 3.29 15.62
N PRO A 80 11.21 2.79 16.84
CA PRO A 80 12.58 2.75 17.29
C PRO A 80 13.49 1.91 16.41
N LEU A 81 13.01 0.74 15.94
CA LEU A 81 13.78 -0.10 15.03
C LEU A 81 14.01 0.59 13.67
N GLY A 82 13.00 1.25 13.13
CA GLY A 82 13.13 2.03 11.89
C GLY A 82 14.10 3.20 12.03
N ILE A 83 14.06 3.93 13.15
CA ILE A 83 15.02 5.00 13.46
C ILE A 83 16.43 4.43 13.57
N LEU A 84 16.59 3.32 14.29
CA LEU A 84 17.88 2.64 14.44
C LEU A 84 18.43 2.23 13.07
N LEU A 85 17.62 1.62 12.21
CA LEU A 85 18.01 1.24 10.85
C LEU A 85 18.41 2.47 10.02
N ALA A 86 17.66 3.56 10.09
CA ALA A 86 17.94 4.78 9.34
C ALA A 86 19.28 5.41 9.72
N LEU A 87 19.70 5.25 10.99
CA LEU A 87 20.96 5.75 11.53
C LEU A 87 22.15 4.80 11.30
N LEU A 88 21.93 3.48 11.43
CA LEU A 88 23.01 2.49 11.38
C LEU A 88 23.37 2.07 9.95
N VAL A 89 22.41 2.05 9.03
CA VAL A 89 22.62 1.58 7.67
C VAL A 89 23.18 2.74 6.83
N PRO A 90 24.41 2.63 6.27
CA PRO A 90 24.97 3.67 5.40
C PRO A 90 24.11 3.91 4.14
N PHE A 91 24.27 5.06 3.49
CA PHE A 91 23.57 5.38 2.24
C PHE A 91 24.03 4.49 1.09
N GLY A 92 23.10 3.81 0.42
CA GLY A 92 23.40 2.97 -0.74
C GLY A 92 23.61 1.49 -0.42
N GLU A 93 23.51 1.08 0.85
CA GLU A 93 23.52 -0.35 1.23
C GLU A 93 22.14 -1.01 1.07
N VAL A 94 21.06 -0.23 1.05
CA VAL A 94 19.72 -0.74 0.73
C VAL A 94 19.55 -0.82 -0.79
N ALA A 95 18.89 -1.89 -1.25
CA ALA A 95 18.66 -2.13 -2.67
C ALA A 95 18.07 -0.90 -3.37
N ASP A 96 18.73 -0.51 -4.47
CA ASP A 96 18.40 0.62 -5.33
C ASP A 96 18.29 1.99 -4.64
N GLU A 97 18.70 2.10 -3.37
CA GLU A 97 18.52 3.31 -2.57
C GLU A 97 19.20 4.52 -3.20
N SER A 98 20.39 4.34 -3.77
CA SER A 98 21.12 5.43 -4.41
C SER A 98 20.28 6.06 -5.51
N ALA A 99 19.72 5.27 -6.41
CA ALA A 99 18.90 5.77 -7.51
C ALA A 99 17.60 6.44 -7.01
N HIS A 100 16.98 5.91 -5.96
CA HIS A 100 15.82 6.51 -5.33
C HIS A 100 16.11 7.83 -4.61
N LEU A 101 17.28 7.97 -3.97
CA LEU A 101 17.76 9.22 -3.39
C LEU A 101 17.92 10.28 -4.48
N LEU A 102 18.63 9.95 -5.57
CA LEU A 102 18.82 10.89 -6.69
C LEU A 102 17.48 11.27 -7.34
N ARG A 103 16.52 10.34 -7.38
CA ARG A 103 15.17 10.64 -7.84
C ARG A 103 14.42 11.61 -6.93
N ALA A 104 14.62 11.51 -5.62
CA ALA A 104 14.06 12.44 -4.63
C ALA A 104 14.73 13.83 -4.68
N VAL A 105 16.05 13.88 -4.89
CA VAL A 105 16.81 15.12 -5.14
C VAL A 105 16.29 15.80 -6.40
N ALA A 106 16.12 15.07 -7.49
CA ALA A 106 15.55 15.62 -8.71
C ALA A 106 14.15 16.21 -8.49
N LEU A 107 13.32 15.56 -7.66
CA LEU A 107 11.99 16.10 -7.31
C LEU A 107 12.10 17.38 -6.46
N MET A 108 13.06 17.45 -5.53
CA MET A 108 13.39 18.66 -4.78
C MET A 108 13.80 19.81 -5.71
N ASP A 109 14.59 19.51 -6.75
CA ASP A 109 15.01 20.47 -7.79
C ASP A 109 13.90 20.82 -8.80
N GLY A 110 12.68 20.31 -8.62
CA GLY A 110 11.52 20.59 -9.48
C GLY A 110 11.40 19.69 -10.71
N GLN A 111 12.25 18.67 -10.87
CA GLN A 111 12.14 17.68 -11.94
C GLN A 111 11.10 16.62 -11.60
N ILE A 112 9.85 16.92 -11.95
CA ILE A 112 8.70 16.03 -11.74
C ILE A 112 8.84 14.74 -12.56
N VAL A 113 9.41 14.81 -13.76
CA VAL A 113 9.62 13.67 -14.67
C VAL A 113 11.08 13.67 -15.11
N GLY A 114 11.71 12.49 -15.12
CA GLY A 114 13.05 12.34 -15.69
C GLY A 114 13.06 12.60 -17.20
N HIS A 115 14.21 12.96 -17.74
CA HIS A 115 14.40 13.16 -19.16
C HIS A 115 15.39 12.15 -19.73
N ARG A 116 15.50 12.10 -21.05
CA ARG A 116 16.36 11.15 -21.76
C ARG A 116 17.50 11.90 -22.41
N GLU A 117 18.71 11.39 -22.23
CA GLU A 117 19.90 11.93 -22.85
C GLU A 117 20.71 10.82 -23.51
N ALA A 118 21.35 11.14 -24.63
CA ALA A 118 22.23 10.24 -25.34
C ALA A 118 23.63 10.35 -24.72
N ILE A 119 24.01 9.34 -23.95
CA ILE A 119 25.29 9.32 -23.24
C ILE A 119 26.28 8.33 -23.87
N PRO A 120 27.57 8.69 -24.01
CA PRO A 120 28.61 7.77 -24.42
C PRO A 120 28.98 6.83 -23.26
N PHE A 121 29.06 5.54 -23.55
CA PHE A 121 29.47 4.49 -22.62
C PHE A 121 30.94 4.11 -22.85
N SER A 122 31.55 3.49 -21.84
CA SER A 122 32.94 3.01 -21.89
C SER A 122 33.24 2.01 -23.00
N ASP A 123 32.22 1.43 -23.63
CA ASP A 123 32.32 0.54 -24.79
C ASP A 123 32.32 1.28 -26.14
N GLY A 124 32.31 2.62 -26.12
CA GLY A 124 32.24 3.48 -27.31
C GLY A 124 30.84 3.59 -27.91
N SER A 125 29.83 2.92 -27.35
CA SER A 125 28.45 3.05 -27.79
C SER A 125 27.79 4.29 -27.20
N THR A 126 26.93 4.95 -27.97
CA THR A 126 26.04 6.00 -27.45
C THR A 126 24.66 5.40 -27.26
N ARG A 127 24.13 5.47 -26.03
CA ARG A 127 22.78 4.93 -25.74
C ARG A 127 21.93 5.99 -25.08
N THR A 128 20.68 6.08 -25.53
CA THR A 128 19.69 6.99 -24.95
C THR A 128 19.15 6.42 -23.64
N THR A 129 19.59 7.00 -22.53
CA THR A 129 19.23 6.57 -21.17
C THR A 129 18.30 7.57 -20.52
N ALA A 130 17.38 7.09 -19.69
CA ALA A 130 16.53 7.95 -18.87
C ALA A 130 17.25 8.29 -17.55
N GLY A 131 17.15 9.53 -17.11
CA GLY A 131 17.87 10.05 -15.96
C GLY A 131 17.35 11.40 -15.50
N VAL A 132 18.15 12.07 -14.70
CA VAL A 132 17.87 13.40 -14.12
C VAL A 132 19.14 14.23 -14.13
N THR A 133 19.00 15.56 -14.08
CA THR A 133 20.17 16.45 -14.00
C THR A 133 20.30 16.96 -12.57
N ILE A 134 21.32 16.54 -11.84
CA ILE A 134 21.50 16.91 -10.42
C ILE A 134 22.98 17.20 -10.14
N ASP A 135 23.28 17.83 -8.99
CA ASP A 135 24.67 17.96 -8.56
C ASP A 135 25.28 16.56 -8.29
N PRO A 136 26.40 16.20 -8.94
CA PRO A 136 27.10 14.93 -8.70
C PRO A 136 27.49 14.67 -7.24
N ALA A 137 27.52 15.70 -6.39
CA ALA A 137 27.71 15.55 -4.94
C ALA A 137 26.70 14.58 -4.32
N TRP A 138 25.45 14.62 -4.74
CA TRP A 138 24.40 13.71 -4.27
C TRP A 138 24.65 12.27 -4.70
N GLU A 139 25.16 12.07 -5.91
CA GLU A 139 25.53 10.74 -6.39
C GLU A 139 26.70 10.17 -5.60
N ARG A 140 27.73 10.98 -5.31
CA ARG A 140 28.85 10.56 -4.46
C ARG A 140 28.39 10.22 -3.04
N LEU A 141 27.54 11.04 -2.45
CA LEU A 141 26.96 10.78 -1.13
C LEU A 141 26.16 9.47 -1.11
N SER A 142 25.41 9.20 -2.19
CA SER A 142 24.54 8.04 -2.30
C SER A 142 25.28 6.70 -2.40
N ARG A 143 26.60 6.72 -2.61
CA ARG A 143 27.43 5.53 -2.83
C ARG A 143 28.31 5.31 -1.59
N SER A 144 27.88 4.45 -0.66
CA SER A 144 28.74 3.98 0.45
C SER A 144 29.87 3.05 -0.01
N ARG A 145 29.76 2.46 -1.22
CA ARG A 145 30.80 1.63 -1.83
C ARG A 145 31.04 2.01 -3.29
N PRO A 146 32.30 2.08 -3.76
CA PRO A 146 32.59 2.19 -5.17
C PRO A 146 32.08 0.93 -5.90
N ILE A 147 31.49 1.11 -7.09
CA ILE A 147 30.96 0.02 -7.91
C ILE A 147 32.11 -0.98 -8.18
N THR A 148 32.07 -2.14 -7.54
CA THR A 148 33.07 -3.22 -7.75
C THR A 148 32.74 -4.07 -8.98
N SER A 149 31.70 -3.70 -9.74
CA SER A 149 31.37 -4.40 -10.98
C SER A 149 32.29 -3.90 -12.10
N ALA A 150 33.36 -4.65 -12.36
CA ALA A 150 34.24 -4.49 -13.52
C ALA A 150 33.51 -4.68 -14.88
N TYR A 151 32.20 -4.93 -14.89
CA TYR A 151 31.42 -5.28 -16.07
C TYR A 151 30.19 -4.40 -16.32
N SER A 152 29.95 -3.36 -15.51
CA SER A 152 28.92 -2.38 -15.86
C SER A 152 29.59 -1.26 -16.66
N PRO A 153 29.27 -1.06 -17.95
CA PRO A 153 29.81 0.07 -18.68
C PRO A 153 29.30 1.33 -17.98
N ALA A 154 30.22 2.02 -17.30
CA ALA A 154 29.90 3.24 -16.59
C ALA A 154 29.78 4.39 -17.61
N PRO A 155 28.89 5.35 -17.39
CA PRO A 155 28.89 6.59 -18.15
C PRO A 155 30.26 7.26 -18.04
N MET A 156 30.83 7.68 -19.16
CA MET A 156 32.19 8.25 -19.21
C MET A 156 32.28 9.66 -18.61
N SER A 157 31.17 10.26 -18.16
CA SER A 157 31.03 11.71 -17.95
C SER A 157 30.87 12.16 -16.50
N LEU A 158 31.31 11.40 -15.50
CA LEU A 158 31.40 11.92 -14.13
C LEU A 158 32.81 12.47 -13.92
N ASP A 159 33.08 13.64 -14.49
CA ASP A 159 34.30 14.40 -14.18
C ASP A 159 34.30 14.76 -12.70
N ASP A 160 35.33 14.35 -11.96
CA ASP A 160 35.48 14.61 -10.52
C ASP A 160 35.51 16.12 -10.18
N ASP A 161 35.78 16.98 -11.19
CA ASP A 161 35.87 18.44 -11.09
C ASP A 161 34.51 19.18 -11.24
N ALA A 162 33.39 18.45 -11.40
CA ALA A 162 32.07 19.03 -11.68
C ALA A 162 31.23 19.38 -10.42
N ALA A 163 31.81 19.36 -9.21
CA ALA A 163 31.09 19.72 -7.99
C ALA A 163 30.49 21.14 -8.10
N GLY A 164 29.19 21.28 -7.84
CA GLY A 164 28.47 22.55 -7.98
C GLY A 164 27.92 22.84 -9.38
N LYS A 165 28.07 21.92 -10.35
CA LYS A 165 27.40 22.01 -11.66
C LYS A 165 26.45 20.83 -11.84
N PRO A 166 25.17 21.08 -12.19
CA PRO A 166 24.24 20.00 -12.50
C PRO A 166 24.75 19.17 -13.67
N ALA A 167 24.81 17.85 -13.49
CA ALA A 167 25.19 16.89 -14.53
C ALA A 167 24.11 15.83 -14.69
N PHE A 168 24.03 15.24 -15.89
CA PHE A 168 23.08 14.17 -16.16
C PHE A 168 23.52 12.86 -15.50
N VAL A 169 22.67 12.32 -14.63
CA VAL A 169 22.87 11.03 -13.97
C VAL A 169 21.83 10.02 -14.47
N PRO A 170 22.26 8.90 -15.06
CA PRO A 170 21.33 7.88 -15.55
C PRO A 170 20.68 7.12 -14.39
N LEU A 171 19.34 7.11 -14.38
CA LEU A 171 18.50 6.40 -13.40
C LEU A 171 17.67 5.27 -14.02
N TYR A 172 17.83 5.04 -15.33
CA TYR A 172 17.12 4.01 -16.10
C TYR A 172 15.60 4.06 -15.84
N THR A 173 15.01 2.97 -15.34
CA THR A 173 13.57 2.86 -15.10
C THR A 173 13.10 3.77 -13.96
N ILE A 174 13.94 4.02 -12.94
CA ILE A 174 13.57 4.79 -11.74
C ILE A 174 13.27 6.25 -12.07
N GLY A 175 13.92 6.81 -13.09
CA GLY A 175 13.64 8.16 -13.60
C GLY A 175 12.18 8.35 -14.08
N THR A 176 11.49 7.25 -14.39
CA THR A 176 10.10 7.26 -14.89
C THR A 176 9.05 6.98 -13.81
N TYR A 177 9.47 6.67 -12.57
CA TYR A 177 8.55 6.31 -11.50
C TYR A 177 7.70 7.51 -11.05
N CYS A 178 6.48 7.19 -10.58
CA CYS A 178 5.53 8.19 -10.07
C CYS A 178 6.18 9.01 -8.93
N PRO A 179 6.19 10.35 -9.02
CA PRO A 179 6.90 11.21 -8.07
C PRO A 179 6.24 11.24 -6.69
N VAL A 180 4.95 10.87 -6.58
CA VAL A 180 4.15 11.02 -5.34
C VAL A 180 4.80 10.35 -4.13
N PHE A 181 5.39 9.17 -4.31
CA PHE A 181 6.02 8.44 -3.21
C PHE A 181 7.42 8.95 -2.83
N TYR A 182 7.97 9.89 -3.58
CA TYR A 182 9.21 10.57 -3.21
C TYR A 182 8.96 11.90 -2.50
N VAL A 183 7.72 12.39 -2.48
CA VAL A 183 7.37 13.70 -1.90
C VAL A 183 7.80 13.82 -0.44
N PRO A 184 7.56 12.84 0.46
CA PRO A 184 8.00 12.98 1.86
C PRO A 184 9.52 13.15 1.97
N SER A 185 10.27 12.30 1.26
CA SER A 185 11.73 12.37 1.20
C SER A 185 12.25 13.67 0.61
N ALA A 186 11.64 14.15 -0.49
CA ALA A 186 11.99 15.40 -1.14
C ALA A 186 11.72 16.62 -0.24
N ILE A 187 10.62 16.61 0.54
CA ILE A 187 10.35 17.64 1.54
C ILE A 187 11.43 17.61 2.64
N GLY A 188 11.81 16.43 3.12
CA GLY A 188 12.87 16.31 4.11
C GLY A 188 14.23 16.82 3.60
N LEU A 189 14.58 16.49 2.36
CA LEU A 189 15.77 17.00 1.68
C LEU A 189 15.72 18.53 1.53
N LEU A 190 14.59 19.07 1.06
CA LEU A 190 14.38 20.50 0.90
C LEU A 190 14.53 21.25 2.23
N LEU A 191 13.98 20.71 3.32
CA LEU A 191 14.11 21.30 4.64
C LEU A 191 15.57 21.29 5.12
N GLY A 192 16.29 20.19 4.93
CA GLY A 192 17.70 20.11 5.31
C GLY A 192 18.59 21.09 4.52
N THR A 193 18.39 21.16 3.21
CA THR A 193 19.14 22.05 2.32
C THR A 193 18.78 23.52 2.54
N ALA A 194 17.51 23.85 2.74
CA ALA A 194 17.06 25.22 3.04
C ALA A 194 17.60 25.76 4.38
N LEU A 195 17.88 24.87 5.33
CA LEU A 195 18.54 25.21 6.60
C LEU A 195 20.07 25.32 6.46
N GLY A 196 20.63 25.10 5.26
CA GLY A 196 22.08 25.14 5.03
C GLY A 196 22.83 23.98 5.69
N LEU A 197 22.16 22.85 5.94
CA LEU A 197 22.80 21.67 6.52
C LEU A 197 23.65 20.94 5.47
N PRO A 198 24.68 20.19 5.88
CA PRO A 198 25.44 19.34 4.96
C PRO A 198 24.54 18.31 4.26
N ASP A 199 24.85 17.97 3.01
CA ASP A 199 24.05 17.05 2.18
C ASP A 199 23.78 15.71 2.88
N ALA A 200 24.75 15.17 3.63
CA ALA A 200 24.57 13.95 4.42
C ALA A 200 23.48 14.08 5.50
N THR A 201 23.44 15.22 6.18
CA THR A 201 22.42 15.51 7.19
C THR A 201 21.06 15.77 6.54
N ALA A 202 21.03 16.50 5.42
CA ALA A 202 19.80 16.70 4.65
C ALA A 202 19.24 15.36 4.13
N ALA A 203 20.09 14.47 3.62
CA ALA A 203 19.70 13.12 3.23
C ALA A 203 19.13 12.30 4.40
N LEU A 204 19.72 12.42 5.58
CA LEU A 204 19.23 11.74 6.77
C LEU A 204 17.83 12.26 7.18
N ILE A 205 17.60 13.58 7.10
CA ILE A 205 16.27 14.17 7.31
C ILE A 205 15.28 13.65 6.25
N GLY A 206 15.71 13.50 4.99
CA GLY A 206 14.92 12.87 3.94
C GLY A 206 14.51 11.42 4.25
N ARG A 207 15.42 10.60 4.79
CA ARG A 207 15.09 9.25 5.29
C ARG A 207 14.06 9.30 6.42
N PHE A 208 14.25 10.18 7.40
CA PHE A 208 13.30 10.31 8.49
C PHE A 208 11.92 10.79 8.03
N ALA A 209 11.85 11.63 7.01
CA ALA A 209 10.59 12.04 6.41
C ALA A 209 9.86 10.88 5.72
N ASN A 210 10.60 10.01 5.00
CA ASN A 210 10.03 8.78 4.44
C ASN A 210 9.51 7.84 5.54
N LEU A 211 10.34 7.61 6.56
CA LEU A 211 10.01 6.77 7.70
C LEU A 211 8.76 7.29 8.43
N ALA A 212 8.69 8.61 8.67
CA ALA A 212 7.53 9.24 9.28
C ALA A 212 6.27 9.04 8.43
N ALA A 213 6.35 9.26 7.11
CA ALA A 213 5.22 9.02 6.21
C ALA A 213 4.75 7.56 6.23
N TYR A 214 5.68 6.61 6.21
CA TYR A 214 5.40 5.17 6.33
C TYR A 214 4.63 4.86 7.62
N PHE A 215 5.11 5.33 8.77
CA PHE A 215 4.45 5.09 10.06
C PHE A 215 3.11 5.80 10.18
N LEU A 216 2.98 7.04 9.69
CA LEU A 216 1.70 7.77 9.71
C LEU A 216 0.63 7.02 8.92
N ILE A 217 0.97 6.56 7.72
CA ILE A 217 0.07 5.76 6.87
C ILE A 217 -0.23 4.41 7.51
N GLY A 218 0.77 3.72 8.05
CA GLY A 218 0.61 2.43 8.72
C GLY A 218 -0.25 2.51 9.99
N LEU A 219 -0.06 3.54 10.82
CA LEU A 219 -0.88 3.83 12.00
C LEU A 219 -2.32 4.16 11.59
N ALA A 220 -2.51 4.96 10.54
CA ALA A 220 -3.84 5.23 9.98
C ALA A 220 -4.52 3.93 9.49
N ALA A 221 -3.78 3.05 8.82
CA ALA A 221 -4.29 1.76 8.37
C ALA A 221 -4.78 0.90 9.56
N LEU A 222 -3.97 0.78 10.61
CA LEU A 222 -4.34 0.01 11.81
C LEU A 222 -5.53 0.64 12.56
N ALA A 223 -5.59 1.97 12.63
CA ALA A 223 -6.71 2.68 13.25
C ALA A 223 -8.02 2.45 12.49
N LEU A 224 -7.98 2.48 11.15
CA LEU A 224 -9.14 2.35 10.29
C LEU A 224 -9.59 0.90 10.06
N ALA A 225 -8.68 -0.07 10.17
CA ALA A 225 -8.95 -1.49 10.00
C ALA A 225 -10.03 -2.02 10.95
N GLN A 226 -11.05 -2.68 10.39
CA GLN A 226 -12.08 -3.39 11.14
C GLN A 226 -11.70 -4.85 11.43
N ARG A 227 -10.91 -5.46 10.55
CA ARG A 227 -10.44 -6.85 10.62
C ARG A 227 -9.00 -6.93 10.14
N GLY A 228 -8.31 -8.03 10.44
CA GLY A 228 -6.97 -8.29 9.90
C GLY A 228 -5.85 -7.42 10.48
N ARG A 229 -6.06 -6.72 11.61
CA ARG A 229 -5.03 -5.84 12.22
C ARG A 229 -3.71 -6.54 12.50
N ILE A 230 -3.77 -7.81 12.91
CA ILE A 230 -2.56 -8.62 13.15
C ILE A 230 -1.79 -8.78 11.84
N LEU A 231 -2.47 -9.13 10.74
CA LEU A 231 -1.83 -9.29 9.44
C LEU A 231 -1.24 -7.98 8.93
N PHE A 232 -1.98 -6.88 9.03
CA PHE A 232 -1.48 -5.55 8.65
C PHE A 232 -0.26 -5.14 9.49
N PHE A 233 -0.30 -5.37 10.80
CA PHE A 233 0.83 -5.15 11.68
C PHE A 233 2.04 -6.01 11.27
N CYS A 234 1.84 -7.31 11.01
CA CYS A 234 2.91 -8.20 10.57
C CYS A 234 3.56 -7.71 9.28
N ILE A 235 2.78 -7.33 8.25
CA ILE A 235 3.29 -6.80 6.99
C ILE A 235 4.11 -5.51 7.23
N LEU A 236 3.60 -4.62 8.08
CA LEU A 236 4.29 -3.36 8.40
C LEU A 236 5.57 -3.58 9.22
N MET A 237 5.66 -4.68 9.97
CA MET A 237 6.80 -5.06 10.81
C MET A 237 7.77 -6.05 10.18
N LEU A 238 7.54 -6.47 8.94
CA LEU A 238 8.51 -7.31 8.24
C LEU A 238 9.86 -6.58 8.19
N PRO A 239 10.99 -7.27 8.41
CA PRO A 239 12.33 -6.66 8.37
C PRO A 239 12.57 -5.90 7.07
N MET A 240 12.10 -6.45 5.94
CA MET A 240 12.19 -5.80 4.64
C MET A 240 11.40 -4.49 4.58
N SER A 241 10.15 -4.47 5.04
CA SER A 241 9.31 -3.26 5.04
C SER A 241 9.93 -2.14 5.90
N LEU A 242 10.49 -2.50 7.06
CA LEU A 242 11.18 -1.54 7.93
C LEU A 242 12.48 -1.03 7.32
N SER A 243 13.28 -1.90 6.69
CA SER A 243 14.51 -1.51 6.00
C SER A 243 14.23 -0.56 4.83
N LEU A 244 13.17 -0.81 4.06
CA LEU A 244 12.71 0.08 2.98
C LEU A 244 12.18 1.41 3.53
N ALA A 245 11.43 1.39 4.63
CA ALA A 245 10.92 2.62 5.26
C ALA A 245 12.04 3.50 5.84
N ALA A 246 13.12 2.87 6.32
CA ALA A 246 14.28 3.53 6.89
C ALA A 246 15.30 4.02 5.83
N SER A 247 15.01 3.84 4.54
CA SER A 247 15.88 4.24 3.41
C SER A 247 15.12 5.15 2.43
N PHE A 248 15.83 5.64 1.41
CA PHE A 248 15.19 6.22 0.24
C PHE A 248 14.65 5.11 -0.65
N ASN A 249 13.43 4.64 -0.38
CA ASN A 249 12.78 3.69 -1.27
C ASN A 249 11.26 3.90 -1.30
N HIS A 250 10.71 4.03 -2.51
CA HIS A 250 9.29 4.26 -2.73
C HIS A 250 8.40 3.06 -2.39
N ASP A 251 8.96 1.84 -2.37
CA ASP A 251 8.25 0.60 -2.08
C ASP A 251 7.67 0.62 -0.66
N SER A 252 8.36 1.28 0.27
CA SER A 252 7.87 1.44 1.64
C SER A 252 6.48 2.09 1.68
N LEU A 253 6.29 3.20 0.96
CA LEU A 253 5.00 3.89 0.90
C LEU A 253 3.98 3.13 0.06
N ILE A 254 4.40 2.39 -0.96
CA ILE A 254 3.50 1.48 -1.70
C ILE A 254 2.96 0.39 -0.75
N ILE A 255 3.82 -0.22 0.07
CA ILE A 255 3.43 -1.20 1.08
C ILE A 255 2.44 -0.57 2.08
N ALA A 256 2.79 0.57 2.67
CA ALA A 256 1.95 1.23 3.67
C ALA A 256 0.57 1.63 3.10
N THR A 257 0.55 2.20 1.89
CA THR A 257 -0.71 2.59 1.22
C THR A 257 -1.53 1.39 0.78
N THR A 258 -0.90 0.29 0.37
CA THR A 258 -1.60 -0.98 0.07
C THR A 258 -2.26 -1.55 1.33
N VAL A 259 -1.55 -1.53 2.46
CA VAL A 259 -2.09 -1.93 3.76
C VAL A 259 -3.24 -1.01 4.18
N LEU A 260 -3.12 0.31 3.96
CA LEU A 260 -4.20 1.27 4.20
C LEU A 260 -5.43 0.99 3.32
N ALA A 261 -5.25 0.74 2.03
CA ALA A 261 -6.33 0.40 1.12
C ALA A 261 -7.05 -0.89 1.56
N ALA A 262 -6.30 -1.94 1.91
CA ALA A 262 -6.86 -3.18 2.44
C ALA A 262 -7.60 -2.95 3.78
N ALA A 263 -7.07 -2.10 4.65
CA ALA A 263 -7.71 -1.73 5.90
C ALA A 263 -9.05 -1.00 5.67
N LEU A 264 -9.11 -0.10 4.69
CA LEU A 264 -10.35 0.58 4.28
C LEU A 264 -11.38 -0.41 3.74
N LEU A 265 -10.97 -1.34 2.88
CA LEU A 265 -11.84 -2.40 2.33
C LEU A 265 -12.34 -3.39 3.39
N SER A 266 -11.58 -3.56 4.48
CA SER A 266 -12.01 -4.42 5.60
C SER A 266 -13.25 -3.88 6.34
N ARG A 267 -13.62 -2.60 6.10
CA ARG A 267 -14.80 -1.98 6.71
C ARG A 267 -16.06 -2.58 6.10
N ARG A 268 -16.93 -3.18 6.93
CA ARG A 268 -18.21 -3.78 6.50
C ARG A 268 -19.01 -2.76 5.69
N SER A 269 -19.44 -3.16 4.48
CA SER A 269 -20.59 -2.55 3.85
C SER A 269 -21.84 -2.79 4.72
N PRO A 270 -22.75 -1.82 4.86
CA PRO A 270 -24.04 -2.05 5.50
C PRO A 270 -24.69 -3.25 4.81
N ARG A 271 -24.97 -4.33 5.55
CA ARG A 271 -25.74 -5.43 5.01
C ARG A 271 -27.10 -4.85 4.64
N HIS A 272 -27.48 -4.92 3.35
CA HIS A 272 -28.85 -4.65 2.95
C HIS A 272 -29.76 -5.55 3.81
N ALA A 273 -30.55 -4.94 4.69
CA ALA A 273 -31.61 -5.64 5.40
C ALA A 273 -32.59 -6.13 4.32
N GLY A 274 -32.48 -7.41 3.95
CA GLY A 274 -33.45 -8.05 3.09
C GLY A 274 -34.86 -7.91 3.70
N PRO A 275 -35.90 -7.71 2.88
CA PRO A 275 -37.22 -7.35 3.38
C PRO A 275 -37.73 -8.42 4.35
N SER A 276 -38.04 -8.00 5.58
CA SER A 276 -38.70 -8.84 6.56
C SER A 276 -40.04 -9.30 5.98
N ARG A 277 -40.13 -10.57 5.59
CA ARG A 277 -41.42 -11.21 5.30
C ARG A 277 -42.20 -11.23 6.61
N ARG A 278 -43.06 -10.23 6.82
CA ARG A 278 -44.11 -10.30 7.83
C ARG A 278 -45.07 -11.40 7.40
N SER A 279 -45.22 -12.41 8.26
CA SER A 279 -46.26 -13.42 8.15
C SER A 279 -47.62 -12.72 8.18
N LEU A 280 -48.35 -12.79 7.06
CA LEU A 280 -49.78 -12.52 7.03
C LEU A 280 -50.48 -13.70 7.71
N GLY A 281 -51.09 -13.42 8.85
CA GLY A 281 -52.17 -14.25 9.40
C GLY A 281 -53.50 -13.88 8.76
#